data_AF-A0A530H7N4-F1
#
_entry.id   AF-A0A530H7N4-F1
#
_cell.length_a   1.000
_cell.length_b   1.000
_cell.length_c   1.000
_cell.angle_alpha   90.00
_cell.angle_beta   90.00
_cell.angle_gamma   90.00
#
_symmetry.space_group_name_H-M   'P 1'
#
loop_
_entity.id
_entity.type
_entity.pdbx_description
1 polymer ?
#
loop_
_entity_poly.entity_id
_entity_poly.type
_entity_poly.pdbx_seq_one_letter_code
_entity_poly.pdbx_strand_id
1 'polypeptide(L)'
;MKAGPSEARPAMRRRSGNRSALLAIAALAGLCLPAQAAIIGTCTIMIGASGTMKSNPAINIFGSKQAGGSSAGATITANSTLCSILNLLDCYTISAPAPIAFTSAPSGGDTNVSFASVFRLDGSGVDIPGSSPQR
;
A
#
# COMPACT_ATOMS: atom_id res chain seq x y z
N MET A 1 69.97 21.87 61.71
CA MET A 1 69.96 20.74 60.75
C MET A 1 68.50 20.32 60.61
N LYS A 2 67.80 20.46 59.48
CA LYS A 2 67.98 19.72 58.22
C LYS A 2 67.17 20.42 57.09
N ALA A 3 67.69 20.36 55.86
CA ALA A 3 67.17 20.99 54.63
C ALA A 3 66.00 20.22 53.97
N GLY A 4 65.28 20.87 53.02
CA GLY A 4 64.18 20.36 52.16
C GLY A 4 64.61 19.29 51.13
N PRO A 5 63.87 18.98 50.01
CA PRO A 5 63.04 19.88 49.17
C PRO A 5 61.77 19.27 48.46
N SER A 6 61.17 20.07 47.57
CA SER A 6 60.66 19.74 46.21
C SER A 6 59.16 19.52 45.91
N GLU A 7 58.72 20.28 44.89
CA GLU A 7 57.40 20.44 44.24
C GLU A 7 56.79 19.19 43.58
N ALA A 8 55.47 19.20 43.37
CA ALA A 8 54.83 18.90 42.07
C ALA A 8 53.35 19.35 42.04
N ARG A 9 53.02 20.29 41.14
CA ARG A 9 51.63 20.59 40.72
C ARG A 9 51.24 19.64 39.58
N PRO A 10 49.96 19.25 39.46
CA PRO A 10 49.41 18.97 38.14
C PRO A 10 48.23 19.87 37.79
N ALA A 11 48.46 20.60 36.70
CA ALA A 11 47.58 20.78 35.54
C ALA A 11 46.07 20.99 35.76
N MET A 12 45.71 22.25 35.54
CA MET A 12 44.46 22.70 34.93
C MET A 12 43.93 21.76 33.84
N ARG A 13 42.66 21.35 33.93
CA ARG A 13 41.88 20.89 32.79
C ARG A 13 40.58 21.69 32.69
N ARG A 14 40.65 22.88 32.08
CA ARG A 14 39.49 23.49 31.44
C ARG A 14 39.14 22.67 30.21
N ARG A 15 37.84 22.57 29.91
CA ARG A 15 37.22 23.04 28.65
C ARG A 15 36.24 22.03 28.05
N SER A 16 35.01 22.53 27.86
CA SER A 16 34.14 22.33 26.69
C SER A 16 33.62 20.91 26.45
N GLY A 17 32.34 20.64 26.29
CA GLY A 17 31.18 21.50 26.10
C GLY A 17 30.04 20.57 25.73
N ASN A 18 29.04 20.45 26.61
CA ASN A 18 27.91 19.51 26.46
C ASN A 18 26.89 19.93 25.38
N ARG A 19 27.22 20.91 24.53
CA ARG A 19 26.32 21.41 23.48
C ARG A 19 26.13 20.37 22.36
N SER A 20 27.15 19.56 22.07
CA SER A 20 27.05 18.52 21.04
C SER A 20 26.10 17.37 21.43
N ALA A 21 26.03 17.02 22.72
CA ALA A 21 25.12 16.00 23.21
C ALA A 21 23.65 16.45 23.11
N LEU A 22 23.38 17.72 23.45
CA LEU A 22 22.05 18.32 23.34
C LEU A 22 21.60 18.49 21.87
N LEU A 23 22.52 18.84 20.98
CA LEU A 23 22.25 18.88 19.53
C LEU A 23 21.99 17.49 18.95
N ALA A 24 22.72 16.47 19.40
CA ALA A 24 22.53 15.08 18.96
C ALA A 24 21.16 14.52 19.40
N ILE A 25 20.70 14.84 20.61
CA ILE A 25 19.38 14.41 21.10
C ILE A 25 18.25 15.13 20.35
N ALA A 26 18.40 16.42 20.05
CA ALA A 26 17.43 17.16 19.24
C ALA A 26 17.33 16.62 17.80
N ALA A 27 18.45 16.19 17.21
CA ALA A 27 18.46 15.55 15.89
C ALA A 27 17.76 14.18 15.92
N LEU A 28 17.98 13.36 16.96
CA LEU A 28 17.28 12.07 17.11
C LEU A 28 15.78 12.24 17.38
N ALA A 29 15.37 13.29 18.09
CA ALA A 29 13.95 13.58 18.32
C ALA A 29 13.23 14.06 17.05
N GLY A 30 13.94 14.74 16.14
CA GLY A 30 13.39 15.17 14.83
C GLY A 30 13.19 14.04 13.82
N LEU A 31 13.91 12.91 13.98
CA LEU A 31 13.74 11.70 13.18
C LEU A 31 12.51 10.87 13.60
N CYS A 32 11.89 11.21 14.74
CA CYS A 32 10.73 10.52 15.30
C CYS A 32 9.41 11.26 15.00
N LEU A 33 9.38 12.07 13.94
CA LEU A 33 8.11 12.55 13.38
C LEU A 33 7.34 11.34 12.87
N PRO A 34 6.03 11.21 13.18
CA PRO A 34 5.22 10.18 12.56
C PRO A 34 5.33 10.39 11.06
N ALA A 35 5.75 9.34 10.33
CA ALA A 35 5.62 9.31 8.89
C ALA A 35 4.14 9.54 8.60
N GLN A 36 3.78 10.79 8.30
CA GLN A 36 2.51 11.11 7.72
C GLN A 36 2.48 10.22 6.47
N ALA A 37 1.60 9.23 6.46
CA ALA A 37 1.32 8.49 5.24
C ALA A 37 0.84 9.55 4.26
N ALA A 38 1.77 10.10 3.48
CA ALA A 38 1.44 10.97 2.38
C ALA A 38 0.49 10.13 1.55
N ILE A 39 -0.73 10.63 1.33
CA ILE A 39 -1.60 10.08 0.31
C ILE A 39 -0.86 10.36 -0.99
N ILE A 40 0.03 9.43 -1.36
CA ILE A 40 0.94 9.54 -2.50
C ILE A 40 0.12 9.64 -3.78
N GLY A 41 -1.08 9.08 -3.81
CA GLY A 41 -2.05 9.27 -4.86
C GLY A 41 -3.48 8.95 -4.43
N THR A 42 -4.42 9.37 -5.26
CA THR A 42 -5.84 9.03 -5.19
C THR A 42 -6.22 8.14 -6.37
N CYS A 43 -7.10 7.18 -6.13
CA CYS A 43 -7.70 6.35 -7.17
C CYS A 43 -9.20 6.48 -7.06
N THR A 44 -9.83 7.08 -8.06
CA THR A 44 -11.29 7.20 -8.15
C THR A 44 -11.80 6.06 -9.00
N ILE A 45 -12.65 5.21 -8.43
CA ILE A 45 -13.31 4.11 -9.12
C ILE A 45 -14.76 4.52 -9.33
N MET A 46 -15.15 4.70 -10.59
CA MET A 46 -16.51 5.03 -10.98
C MET A 46 -17.16 3.80 -11.61
N ILE A 47 -18.21 3.26 -10.98
CA ILE A 47 -18.96 2.12 -11.53
C ILE A 47 -19.92 2.66 -12.57
N GLY A 48 -19.68 2.35 -13.85
CA GLY A 48 -20.52 2.78 -14.96
C GLY A 48 -21.77 1.92 -15.11
N ALA A 49 -21.62 0.59 -15.01
CA ALA A 49 -22.72 -0.36 -15.09
C ALA A 49 -22.54 -1.45 -14.04
N SER A 50 -23.61 -1.77 -13.30
CA SER A 50 -23.61 -2.92 -12.41
C SER A 50 -23.68 -4.22 -13.20
N GLY A 51 -23.03 -5.26 -12.66
CA GLY A 51 -23.10 -6.61 -13.20
C GLY A 51 -24.20 -7.43 -12.54
N THR A 52 -24.59 -8.52 -13.20
CA THR A 52 -25.48 -9.54 -12.66
C THR A 52 -24.82 -10.90 -12.77
N MET A 53 -24.78 -11.64 -11.67
CA MET A 53 -24.35 -13.03 -11.68
C MET A 53 -25.56 -13.93 -11.89
N LYS A 54 -25.40 -14.96 -12.72
CA LYS A 54 -26.44 -15.95 -12.96
C LYS A 54 -25.94 -17.34 -12.61
N SER A 55 -26.83 -18.16 -12.04
CA SER A 55 -26.54 -19.55 -11.73
C SER A 55 -26.66 -20.40 -12.99
N ASN A 56 -25.71 -21.30 -13.13
CA ASN A 56 -25.77 -22.40 -14.06
C ASN A 56 -25.71 -23.71 -13.26
N PRO A 57 -26.88 -24.31 -12.96
CA PRO A 57 -26.94 -25.52 -12.12
C PRO A 57 -26.36 -26.75 -12.83
N ALA A 58 -26.23 -26.74 -14.16
CA ALA A 58 -25.65 -27.87 -14.89
C ALA A 58 -24.13 -28.02 -14.65
N ILE A 59 -23.44 -26.94 -14.28
CA ILE A 59 -21.99 -26.91 -14.06
C ILE A 59 -21.59 -26.34 -12.69
N ASN A 60 -22.55 -26.18 -11.77
CA ASN A 60 -22.34 -25.65 -10.42
C ASN A 60 -21.59 -24.31 -10.37
N ILE A 61 -21.81 -23.42 -11.35
CA ILE A 61 -21.14 -22.11 -11.41
C ILE A 61 -22.18 -21.00 -11.24
N PHE A 62 -21.84 -20.02 -10.40
CA PHE A 62 -22.52 -18.72 -10.33
C PHE A 62 -21.58 -17.66 -10.89
N GLY A 63 -21.96 -16.97 -11.96
CA GLY A 63 -21.06 -16.02 -12.58
C GLY A 63 -21.70 -15.05 -13.57
N SER A 64 -20.97 -13.98 -13.88
CA SER A 64 -21.40 -12.93 -14.80
C SER A 64 -21.34 -13.31 -16.28
N LYS A 65 -20.68 -14.43 -16.62
CA LYS A 65 -20.59 -14.95 -17.99
C LYS A 65 -21.59 -16.05 -18.31
N GLN A 66 -22.42 -16.43 -17.34
CA GLN A 66 -23.48 -17.39 -17.58
C GLN A 66 -24.57 -16.74 -18.44
N ALA A 67 -25.37 -17.56 -19.14
CA ALA A 67 -26.46 -17.04 -19.98
C ALA A 67 -27.41 -16.17 -19.15
N GLY A 68 -27.59 -14.90 -19.55
CA GLY A 68 -28.39 -13.90 -18.81
C GLY A 68 -27.67 -13.22 -17.65
N GLY A 69 -26.39 -13.53 -17.41
CA GLY A 69 -25.49 -12.76 -16.57
C GLY A 69 -24.83 -11.61 -17.35
N SER A 70 -24.31 -10.62 -16.64
CA SER A 70 -23.56 -9.51 -17.20
C SER A 70 -22.42 -9.09 -16.27
N SER A 71 -21.29 -8.67 -16.84
CA SER A 71 -20.16 -8.15 -16.06
C SER A 71 -20.35 -6.67 -15.73
N ALA A 72 -19.87 -6.26 -14.56
CA ALA A 72 -19.86 -4.85 -14.19
C ALA A 72 -18.81 -4.08 -15.01
N GLY A 73 -19.11 -2.83 -15.33
CA GLY A 73 -18.17 -1.89 -15.95
C GLY A 73 -17.75 -0.83 -14.92
N ALA A 74 -16.45 -0.56 -14.85
CA ALA A 74 -15.89 0.47 -13.98
C ALA A 74 -14.80 1.25 -14.69
N THR A 75 -14.78 2.57 -14.49
CA THR A 75 -13.71 3.46 -14.92
C THR A 75 -12.82 3.76 -13.73
N ILE A 76 -11.51 3.59 -13.90
CA ILE A 76 -10.53 3.81 -12.85
C ILE A 76 -9.66 5.01 -13.24
N THR A 77 -9.70 6.06 -12.43
CA THR A 77 -8.87 7.26 -12.59
C THR A 77 -7.88 7.34 -11.44
N ALA A 78 -6.62 7.01 -11.69
CA ALA A 78 -5.53 7.13 -10.73
C ALA A 78 -4.76 8.45 -10.92
N ASN A 79 -4.46 9.14 -9.83
CA ASN A 79 -3.63 10.34 -9.79
C ASN A 79 -2.62 10.21 -8.64
N SER A 80 -1.34 10.49 -8.86
CA SER A 80 -0.32 10.58 -7.81
C SER A 80 0.55 11.77 -8.06
N THR A 81 0.74 12.55 -7.00
CA THR A 81 1.62 13.71 -6.98
C THR A 81 3.06 13.30 -7.30
N LEU A 82 3.53 12.15 -6.81
CA LEU A 82 4.86 11.62 -7.13
C LEU A 82 5.03 11.29 -8.60
N CYS A 83 4.05 10.65 -9.22
CA CYS A 83 4.09 10.30 -10.64
C CYS A 83 4.00 11.53 -11.53
N SER A 84 3.20 12.53 -11.13
CA SER A 84 3.15 13.82 -11.83
C SER A 84 4.44 14.63 -11.70
N ILE A 85 5.07 14.67 -10.51
CA ILE A 85 6.34 15.40 -10.28
C ILE A 85 7.49 14.72 -11.04
N LEU A 86 7.56 13.39 -11.00
CA LEU A 86 8.62 12.62 -11.66
C LEU A 86 8.32 12.37 -13.15
N ASN A 87 7.15 12.79 -13.63
CA ASN A 87 6.69 12.61 -15.01
C ASN A 87 6.76 11.13 -15.48
N LEU A 88 6.36 10.21 -14.60
CA LEU A 88 6.31 8.78 -14.88
C LEU A 88 4.92 8.42 -15.40
N LEU A 89 4.86 7.89 -16.63
CA LEU A 89 3.63 7.44 -17.26
C LEU A 89 3.11 6.12 -16.68
N ASP A 90 4.01 5.24 -16.22
CA ASP A 90 3.68 3.87 -15.85
C ASP A 90 3.85 3.60 -14.35
N CYS A 91 3.14 4.40 -13.58
CA CYS A 91 3.47 4.64 -12.19
C CYS A 91 2.51 3.93 -11.22
N TYR A 92 1.53 3.21 -11.77
CA TYR A 92 0.55 2.42 -11.03
C TYR A 92 0.35 1.08 -11.70
N THR A 93 -0.30 0.19 -10.96
CA THR A 93 -0.78 -1.09 -11.46
C THR A 93 -2.19 -1.31 -10.95
N ILE A 94 -3.07 -1.77 -11.83
CA ILE A 94 -4.46 -2.10 -11.50
C ILE A 94 -4.58 -3.61 -11.40
N SER A 95 -5.18 -4.09 -10.32
CA SER A 95 -5.60 -5.49 -10.18
C SER A 95 -7.00 -5.54 -9.59
N ALA A 96 -7.75 -6.60 -9.92
CA ALA A 96 -9.12 -6.80 -9.44
C ALA A 96 -9.22 -8.20 -8.82
N PRO A 97 -8.50 -8.48 -7.71
CA PRO A 97 -8.44 -9.80 -7.10
C PRO A 97 -9.84 -10.26 -6.67
N ALA A 98 -10.09 -11.56 -6.77
CA ALA A 98 -11.35 -12.13 -6.34
C ALA A 98 -11.51 -11.96 -4.81
N PRO A 99 -12.74 -11.79 -4.31
CA PRO A 99 -12.99 -11.86 -2.88
C PRO A 99 -12.56 -13.20 -2.31
N ILE A 100 -12.06 -13.21 -1.08
CA ILE A 100 -11.69 -14.45 -0.36
C ILE A 100 -12.89 -15.14 0.30
N ALA A 101 -13.99 -14.42 0.49
CA ALA A 101 -15.23 -14.89 1.10
C ALA A 101 -16.37 -13.92 0.78
N PHE A 102 -17.62 -14.37 0.95
CA PHE A 102 -18.76 -13.48 0.99
C PHE A 102 -18.89 -12.83 2.37
N THR A 103 -19.24 -11.54 2.40
CA THR A 103 -19.55 -10.85 3.66
C THR A 103 -20.89 -11.27 4.26
N SER A 104 -21.76 -11.90 3.45
CA SER A 104 -23.11 -12.33 3.83
C SER A 104 -23.57 -13.54 3.02
N ALA A 105 -22.79 -14.63 3.03
CA ALA A 105 -23.26 -15.93 2.57
C ALA A 105 -24.07 -16.66 3.67
N PRO A 106 -24.97 -17.59 3.29
CA PRO A 106 -25.50 -18.58 4.21
C PRO A 106 -24.35 -19.32 4.90
N SER A 107 -24.51 -19.68 6.18
CA SER A 107 -23.51 -20.43 6.93
C SER A 107 -23.09 -21.70 6.18
N GLY A 108 -21.79 -21.82 5.88
CA GLY A 108 -21.21 -22.95 5.11
C GLY A 108 -21.02 -22.71 3.61
N GLY A 109 -21.40 -21.52 3.10
CA GLY A 109 -21.21 -21.16 1.69
C GLY A 109 -19.74 -21.00 1.28
N ASP A 110 -18.88 -20.46 2.15
CA ASP A 110 -17.50 -20.12 1.78
C ASP A 110 -16.54 -21.33 1.73
N THR A 111 -16.84 -22.43 2.44
CA THR A 111 -15.93 -23.59 2.53
C THR A 111 -15.93 -24.48 1.29
N ASN A 112 -16.95 -24.37 0.43
CA ASN A 112 -17.15 -25.23 -0.74
C ASN A 112 -17.21 -24.43 -2.06
N VAL A 113 -16.81 -23.16 -2.04
CA VAL A 113 -16.90 -22.27 -3.18
C VAL A 113 -15.51 -21.73 -3.51
N SER A 114 -15.13 -21.85 -4.78
CA SER A 114 -13.94 -21.19 -5.31
C SER A 114 -14.34 -19.87 -5.94
N PHE A 115 -13.67 -18.79 -5.54
CA PHE A 115 -13.85 -17.47 -6.12
C PHE A 115 -12.86 -17.25 -7.26
N ALA A 116 -13.35 -16.69 -8.36
CA ALA A 116 -12.52 -16.27 -9.47
C ALA A 116 -13.06 -14.95 -10.02
N SER A 117 -12.14 -14.04 -10.37
CA SER A 117 -12.45 -12.80 -11.06
C SER A 117 -11.56 -12.69 -12.29
N VAL A 118 -12.12 -12.12 -13.33
CA VAL A 118 -11.39 -11.69 -14.52
C VAL A 118 -11.87 -10.30 -14.89
N PHE A 119 -11.00 -9.51 -15.48
CA PHE A 119 -11.34 -8.21 -16.03
C PHE A 119 -10.83 -8.09 -17.45
N ARG A 120 -11.37 -7.11 -18.19
CA ARG A 120 -10.94 -6.76 -19.53
C ARG A 120 -10.67 -5.27 -19.53
N LEU A 121 -9.54 -4.89 -20.11
CA LEU A 121 -9.26 -3.49 -20.39
C LEU A 121 -9.97 -3.10 -21.69
N ASP A 122 -10.61 -1.93 -21.70
CA ASP A 122 -11.56 -1.46 -22.72
C ASP A 122 -11.19 -1.88 -24.15
N GLY A 123 -11.97 -2.81 -24.70
CA GLY A 123 -11.88 -3.25 -26.10
C GLY A 123 -10.88 -4.36 -26.41
N SER A 124 -9.99 -4.75 -25.49
CA SER A 124 -8.97 -5.80 -25.72
C SER A 124 -9.57 -7.17 -26.06
N GLY A 125 -10.78 -7.44 -25.58
CA GLY A 125 -11.42 -8.73 -25.80
C GLY A 125 -10.77 -9.90 -25.06
N VAL A 126 -9.74 -9.69 -24.24
CA VAL A 126 -9.01 -10.76 -23.57
C VAL A 126 -9.29 -10.71 -22.07
N ASP A 127 -9.61 -11.86 -21.50
CA ASP A 127 -9.81 -11.99 -20.05
C ASP A 127 -8.46 -12.05 -19.34
N ILE A 128 -8.29 -11.16 -18.38
CA ILE A 128 -7.10 -11.05 -17.55
C ILE A 128 -7.47 -11.56 -16.15
N PRO A 129 -6.71 -12.51 -15.57
CA PRO A 129 -6.93 -12.95 -14.19
C PRO A 129 -6.91 -11.76 -13.22
N GLY A 130 -7.92 -11.67 -12.35
CA GLY A 130 -8.05 -10.57 -11.40
C GLY A 130 -6.84 -10.39 -10.46
N SER A 131 -6.12 -11.48 -10.19
CA SER A 131 -4.89 -11.48 -9.39
C SER A 131 -3.64 -11.00 -10.15
N SER A 132 -3.71 -10.85 -11.47
CA SER A 132 -2.58 -10.34 -12.26
C SER A 132 -2.65 -8.82 -12.35
N PRO A 133 -1.64 -8.10 -11.81
CA PRO A 133 -1.56 -6.66 -11.98
C PRO A 133 -1.36 -6.32 -13.46
N GLN A 134 -2.08 -5.32 -13.93
CA GLN A 134 -1.93 -4.73 -15.25
C GLN A 134 -1.39 -3.32 -15.12
N ARG A 135 -0.57 -2.93 -16.09
CA ARG A 135 0.10 -1.64 -16.17
C ARG A 135 -0.62 -0.77 -17.18
#